data_AF-A0A1V6NGN2-F1
#
_entry.id   AF-A0A1V6NGN2-F1
#
_cell.length_a   1.000
_cell.length_b   1.000
_cell.length_c   1.000
_cell.angle_alpha   90.00
_cell.angle_beta   90.00
_cell.angle_gamma   90.00
#
_symmetry.space_group_name_H-M   'P 1'
#
loop_
_entity.id
_entity.type
_entity.pdbx_description
1 polymer ?
#
loop_
_entity_poly.entity_id
_entity_poly.type
_entity_poly.pdbx_seq_one_letter_code
_entity_poly.pdbx_strand_id
1 'polypeptide(L)'
;MAGPSDPAPTAPVSTPVSSAPEQAQPATENTPQTLPIRDSKPTQPTGDAPASTDGATDKPLSPAELKKKAKADKAARRIREKLEKEGGPVGSTTPTPGVGAQARPPTTPKKDAAGPGSAQKGPRAPPPRRGSGPVAQTGSVLVEQKKKKDDKKVAVFGHLYGQQRRVTVAGATKEVHPAILALGMQLMDYTICGSSARCVATLIAFKRVIESYTTPMGTSLARHLTTHLSSQITYLSTCRPLSISQGNAIRALKLFIAGIDPSTPEASAKISLCEYIDSFIREKITVADQVIADSAAQKVQDGDVIVTFAGSSIVKQTLLLAHNQGKRFRVSIIDSRPLFEGKSLARDLAKCGLDVQYSLVHAITHAIKDATKVFLGAHAMTSNGGLYSRVGTALVAMSAKERASGVEIPVIVCCETIKFTDRVALDSIVVNEIADANELLPMSTPVSLAVPDPADVYVPPPPENKKGGNRTPAPEPPVIPHKNSSSPLANWHNTPNLQLLNIMYDVTPAEYVDMVITEMGSLPPSAVPIVHRMVTNL
;
A
#
# COMPACT_ATOMS: atom_id res chain seq x y z
N MET A 1 90.46 -11.82 30.95
CA MET A 1 89.78 -12.92 30.22
C MET A 1 88.54 -12.28 29.62
N ALA A 2 88.50 -11.98 28.32
CA ALA A 2 88.48 -12.89 27.16
C ALA A 2 87.03 -13.30 26.78
N GLY A 3 86.61 -13.00 25.55
CA GLY A 3 85.41 -13.54 24.90
C GLY A 3 85.72 -14.88 24.22
N PRO A 4 85.18 -15.21 23.01
CA PRO A 4 84.35 -14.44 22.07
C PRO A 4 82.90 -15.02 22.03
N SER A 5 82.06 -15.04 20.96
CA SER A 5 82.12 -14.63 19.54
C SER A 5 80.71 -14.52 18.93
N ASP A 6 80.50 -13.58 17.99
CA ASP A 6 79.46 -13.69 16.94
C ASP A 6 79.83 -14.77 15.89
N PRO A 7 78.93 -15.11 14.95
CA PRO A 7 79.21 -14.60 13.61
C PRO A 7 77.99 -14.05 12.84
N ALA A 8 78.29 -13.05 12.00
CA ALA A 8 77.46 -12.56 10.90
C ALA A 8 78.30 -12.68 9.58
N PRO A 9 77.91 -12.01 8.48
CA PRO A 9 76.71 -12.18 7.66
C PRO A 9 77.07 -12.69 6.24
N THR A 10 76.10 -12.87 5.33
CA THR A 10 76.38 -12.85 3.88
C THR A 10 75.17 -12.55 3.00
N ALA A 11 75.43 -11.86 1.89
CA ALA A 11 74.57 -11.59 0.74
C ALA A 11 75.52 -11.26 -0.45
N PRO A 12 75.07 -10.77 -1.62
CA PRO A 12 73.88 -11.07 -2.43
C PRO A 12 74.29 -11.72 -3.79
N VAL A 13 73.34 -12.01 -4.68
CA VAL A 13 73.60 -12.23 -6.13
C VAL A 13 72.57 -11.44 -6.98
N SER A 14 72.96 -11.03 -8.18
CA SER A 14 72.40 -9.88 -8.91
C SER A 14 71.60 -10.20 -10.19
N THR A 15 71.00 -9.14 -10.74
CA THR A 15 70.28 -9.03 -12.02
C THR A 15 71.17 -9.24 -13.27
N PRO A 16 70.55 -9.35 -14.46
CA PRO A 16 70.52 -8.22 -15.41
C PRO A 16 69.04 -7.82 -15.76
N VAL A 17 68.64 -6.59 -16.12
CA VAL A 17 69.22 -5.48 -16.95
C VAL A 17 69.24 -5.87 -18.45
N SER A 18 68.70 -5.14 -19.44
CA SER A 18 67.94 -3.86 -19.56
C SER A 18 66.79 -4.10 -20.60
N SER A 19 65.91 -3.20 -21.05
CA SER A 19 65.96 -1.74 -21.22
C SER A 19 64.56 -1.09 -21.22
N ALA A 20 64.52 0.25 -21.12
CA ALA A 20 63.33 1.11 -21.23
C ALA A 20 63.57 2.14 -22.38
N PRO A 21 63.01 3.37 -22.37
CA PRO A 21 61.60 3.81 -22.22
C PRO A 21 61.13 4.65 -23.44
N GLU A 22 59.82 4.94 -23.58
CA GLU A 22 59.37 6.17 -24.27
C GLU A 22 58.02 6.73 -23.77
N GLN A 23 57.56 7.86 -24.32
CA GLN A 23 56.84 8.89 -23.56
C GLN A 23 55.44 9.29 -24.08
N ALA A 24 54.63 9.76 -23.13
CA ALA A 24 53.50 10.70 -23.17
C ALA A 24 52.84 11.18 -24.50
N GLN A 25 51.49 11.15 -24.46
CA GLN A 25 50.56 12.13 -25.07
C GLN A 25 50.39 12.12 -26.61
N PRO A 26 49.33 12.74 -27.19
CA PRO A 26 48.32 13.65 -26.59
C PRO A 26 46.87 13.15 -26.66
N ALA A 27 45.94 14.04 -26.28
CA ALA A 27 44.49 13.83 -26.38
C ALA A 27 43.98 13.94 -27.83
N THR A 28 42.80 13.36 -28.08
CA THR A 28 41.97 13.65 -29.25
C THR A 28 40.56 14.04 -28.84
N GLU A 29 40.06 15.11 -29.45
CA GLU A 29 38.68 15.58 -29.30
C GLU A 29 37.72 14.60 -29.97
N ASN A 30 36.50 14.47 -29.44
CA ASN A 30 35.38 13.86 -30.16
C ASN A 30 34.14 14.75 -30.04
N THR A 31 34.06 15.71 -30.96
CA THR A 31 32.91 16.59 -31.18
C THR A 31 31.65 15.76 -31.45
N PRO A 32 30.49 16.08 -30.86
CA PRO A 32 29.27 15.31 -31.06
C PRO A 32 28.80 15.38 -32.53
N GLN A 33 28.75 14.23 -33.20
CA GLN A 33 28.20 14.14 -34.55
C GLN A 33 26.67 14.28 -34.52
N THR A 34 26.17 15.39 -35.05
CA THR A 34 24.75 15.61 -35.31
C THR A 34 24.28 14.78 -36.50
N LEU A 35 23.42 13.78 -36.25
CA LEU A 35 22.71 13.09 -37.33
C LEU A 35 21.49 13.93 -37.79
N PRO A 36 21.28 14.11 -39.11
CA PRO A 36 20.31 15.07 -39.61
C PRO A 36 18.87 14.56 -39.59
N ILE A 37 17.93 15.46 -39.27
CA ILE A 37 16.50 15.26 -39.53
C ILE A 37 16.29 15.20 -41.05
N ARG A 38 15.49 14.22 -41.52
CA ARG A 38 14.92 14.21 -42.87
C ARG A 38 13.46 13.77 -42.85
N ASP A 39 12.57 14.70 -43.20
CA ASP A 39 11.21 14.38 -43.63
C ASP A 39 11.23 13.47 -44.87
N SER A 40 10.30 12.52 -44.95
CA SER A 40 10.10 11.70 -46.14
C SER A 40 8.67 11.17 -46.21
N LYS A 41 7.82 11.94 -46.89
CA LYS A 41 6.42 11.63 -47.18
C LYS A 41 6.29 11.02 -48.58
N PRO A 42 5.89 9.74 -48.74
CA PRO A 42 5.57 9.18 -50.05
C PRO A 42 4.18 9.67 -50.52
N THR A 43 4.05 9.96 -51.83
CA THR A 43 2.79 10.42 -52.45
C THR A 43 2.34 9.45 -53.54
N GLN A 44 1.04 9.27 -53.73
CA GLN A 44 0.46 8.42 -54.77
C GLN A 44 0.33 9.15 -56.13
N PRO A 45 0.50 8.43 -57.25
CA PRO A 45 -0.22 8.62 -58.51
C PRO A 45 -1.37 7.57 -58.66
N THR A 46 -2.43 7.70 -59.47
CA THR A 46 -2.99 8.76 -60.35
C THR A 46 -4.39 8.32 -60.84
N GLY A 47 -5.33 9.25 -61.08
CA GLY A 47 -6.48 9.15 -62.02
C GLY A 47 -7.57 8.10 -61.76
N ASP A 48 -8.87 8.30 -62.06
CA ASP A 48 -9.60 9.46 -62.61
C ASP A 48 -11.02 9.55 -62.00
N ALA A 49 -11.76 10.63 -62.30
CA ALA A 49 -13.13 10.91 -61.83
C ALA A 49 -14.12 11.01 -63.03
N PRO A 50 -15.47 11.18 -62.86
CA PRO A 50 -16.07 12.40 -62.27
C PRO A 50 -17.40 12.25 -61.49
N ALA A 51 -17.74 13.31 -60.72
CA ALA A 51 -19.08 13.84 -60.34
C ALA A 51 -20.24 12.88 -59.87
N SER A 52 -21.05 13.20 -58.85
CA SER A 52 -21.67 14.51 -58.57
C SER A 52 -22.19 14.67 -57.11
N THR A 53 -22.72 15.88 -56.82
CA THR A 53 -23.47 16.35 -55.63
C THR A 53 -24.33 15.31 -54.90
N ASP A 54 -24.40 15.26 -53.56
CA ASP A 54 -25.04 16.31 -52.74
C ASP A 54 -24.62 16.31 -51.24
N GLY A 55 -25.04 17.33 -50.47
CA GLY A 55 -24.62 17.52 -49.07
C GLY A 55 -25.64 17.13 -47.99
N ALA A 56 -25.17 16.43 -46.95
CA ALA A 56 -25.91 16.22 -45.69
C ALA A 56 -24.97 16.23 -44.48
N THR A 57 -25.37 16.90 -43.39
CA THR A 57 -24.55 17.08 -42.18
C THR A 57 -24.91 16.08 -41.08
N ASP A 58 -24.10 15.03 -40.93
CA ASP A 58 -24.31 14.03 -39.88
C ASP A 58 -23.88 14.54 -38.49
N LYS A 59 -24.76 14.36 -37.50
CA LYS A 59 -24.44 14.56 -36.08
C LYS A 59 -24.08 13.22 -35.43
N PRO A 60 -23.12 13.17 -34.48
CA PRO A 60 -22.84 11.95 -33.74
C PRO A 60 -24.07 11.51 -32.90
N LEU A 61 -24.46 10.24 -33.04
CA LEU A 61 -25.61 9.64 -32.36
C LEU A 61 -25.42 9.55 -30.84
N SER A 62 -26.53 9.56 -30.09
CA SER A 62 -26.48 9.60 -28.63
C SER A 62 -26.13 8.24 -27.98
N PRO A 63 -25.56 8.23 -26.76
CA PRO A 63 -25.29 6.99 -26.03
C PRO A 63 -26.53 6.10 -25.78
N ALA A 64 -27.73 6.68 -25.76
CA ALA A 64 -28.99 5.94 -25.60
C ALA A 64 -29.30 5.06 -26.83
N GLU A 65 -29.00 5.56 -28.03
CA GLU A 65 -29.31 4.89 -29.30
C GLU A 65 -28.31 3.75 -29.56
N LEU A 66 -27.03 3.98 -29.29
CA LEU A 66 -26.00 2.92 -29.27
C LEU A 66 -26.39 1.77 -28.32
N LYS A 67 -26.86 2.10 -27.11
CA LYS A 67 -27.32 1.11 -26.12
C LYS A 67 -28.60 0.38 -26.56
N LYS A 68 -29.48 1.03 -27.34
CA LYS A 68 -30.67 0.41 -27.94
C LYS A 68 -30.29 -0.55 -29.08
N LYS A 69 -29.35 -0.16 -29.95
CA LYS A 69 -28.84 -0.97 -31.08
C LYS A 69 -28.12 -2.23 -30.58
N ALA A 70 -27.19 -2.09 -29.63
CA ALA A 70 -26.50 -3.22 -29.00
C ALA A 70 -27.46 -4.21 -28.27
N LYS A 71 -28.59 -3.72 -27.75
CA LYS A 71 -29.63 -4.58 -27.15
C LYS A 71 -30.46 -5.33 -28.20
N ALA A 72 -30.65 -4.74 -29.39
CA ALA A 72 -31.31 -5.39 -30.53
C ALA A 72 -30.43 -6.52 -31.11
N ASP A 73 -29.14 -6.26 -31.37
CA ASP A 73 -28.22 -7.27 -31.90
C ASP A 73 -28.09 -8.49 -30.97
N LYS A 74 -28.05 -8.25 -29.66
CA LYS A 74 -28.01 -9.31 -28.64
C LYS A 74 -29.32 -10.10 -28.54
N ALA A 75 -30.45 -9.55 -29.01
CA ALA A 75 -31.70 -10.28 -29.16
C ALA A 75 -31.72 -11.10 -30.46
N ALA A 76 -31.34 -10.49 -31.59
CA ALA A 76 -31.27 -11.15 -32.89
C ALA A 76 -30.34 -12.38 -32.87
N ARG A 77 -29.16 -12.26 -32.25
CA ARG A 77 -28.21 -13.38 -32.11
C ARG A 77 -28.79 -14.56 -31.33
N ARG A 78 -29.58 -14.31 -30.28
CA ARG A 78 -30.27 -15.35 -29.48
C ARG A 78 -31.43 -16.02 -30.21
N ILE A 79 -32.04 -15.35 -31.17
CA ILE A 79 -33.09 -15.94 -32.03
C ILE A 79 -32.44 -16.86 -33.06
N ARG A 80 -31.34 -16.43 -33.69
CA ARG A 80 -30.55 -17.23 -34.64
C ARG A 80 -29.98 -18.51 -34.00
N GLU A 81 -29.39 -18.38 -32.81
CA GLU A 81 -28.84 -19.47 -32.00
C GLU A 81 -29.89 -20.47 -31.48
N LYS A 82 -31.19 -20.12 -31.53
CA LYS A 82 -32.31 -21.05 -31.34
C LYS A 82 -32.68 -21.78 -32.64
N LEU A 83 -32.82 -21.04 -33.74
CA LEU A 83 -33.21 -21.61 -35.05
C LEU A 83 -32.17 -22.64 -35.56
N GLU A 84 -30.89 -22.41 -35.29
CA GLU A 84 -29.79 -23.34 -35.62
C GLU A 84 -29.81 -24.64 -34.77
N LYS A 85 -30.63 -24.74 -33.72
CA LYS A 85 -30.80 -25.95 -32.89
C LYS A 85 -32.02 -26.80 -33.21
N GLU A 86 -32.91 -26.34 -34.09
CA GLU A 86 -34.16 -27.04 -34.44
C GLU A 86 -34.14 -27.60 -35.89
N GLY A 87 -33.00 -27.51 -36.60
CA GLY A 87 -32.83 -28.01 -37.96
C GLY A 87 -31.74 -29.08 -38.11
N GLY A 88 -32.13 -30.36 -38.15
CA GLY A 88 -31.26 -31.49 -38.48
C GLY A 88 -32.03 -32.59 -39.27
N PRO A 89 -31.52 -33.07 -40.41
CA PRO A 89 -32.27 -33.98 -41.31
C PRO A 89 -32.16 -35.47 -40.93
N VAL A 90 -33.05 -36.30 -41.48
CA VAL A 90 -33.16 -37.75 -41.20
C VAL A 90 -33.32 -38.58 -42.48
N GLY A 91 -32.66 -39.75 -42.50
CA GLY A 91 -32.81 -40.83 -43.49
C GLY A 91 -31.52 -41.66 -43.59
N SER A 92 -31.49 -42.99 -43.60
CA SER A 92 -32.55 -44.04 -43.49
C SER A 92 -31.94 -45.28 -42.76
N THR A 93 -32.45 -46.51 -42.66
CA THR A 93 -33.42 -47.30 -43.45
C THR A 93 -34.15 -48.37 -42.57
N THR A 94 -34.64 -49.46 -43.16
CA THR A 94 -35.45 -50.56 -42.61
C THR A 94 -35.01 -51.92 -43.21
N PRO A 95 -35.58 -53.10 -42.87
CA PRO A 95 -36.39 -53.55 -41.71
C PRO A 95 -35.95 -54.91 -41.07
N THR A 96 -36.55 -55.31 -39.92
CA THR A 96 -37.16 -56.66 -39.68
C THR A 96 -37.95 -56.69 -38.34
N PRO A 97 -38.89 -57.63 -38.10
CA PRO A 97 -39.96 -57.47 -37.08
C PRO A 97 -39.86 -58.34 -35.81
N GLY A 98 -40.56 -57.95 -34.74
CA GLY A 98 -40.74 -58.73 -33.50
C GLY A 98 -42.05 -58.39 -32.77
N VAL A 99 -42.93 -59.38 -32.62
CA VAL A 99 -44.34 -59.30 -32.16
C VAL A 99 -44.52 -58.75 -30.72
N GLY A 100 -45.56 -57.92 -30.50
CA GLY A 100 -46.06 -57.59 -29.16
C GLY A 100 -47.25 -56.61 -29.20
N ALA A 101 -48.49 -57.09 -28.99
CA ALA A 101 -49.70 -56.31 -29.27
C ALA A 101 -50.54 -55.99 -28.03
N GLN A 102 -51.03 -54.74 -27.95
CA GLN A 102 -52.39 -54.37 -27.53
C GLN A 102 -52.66 -52.90 -27.92
N ALA A 103 -53.93 -52.51 -28.12
CA ALA A 103 -54.26 -51.27 -28.83
C ALA A 103 -55.55 -50.55 -28.38
N ARG A 104 -55.42 -49.23 -28.14
CA ARG A 104 -56.42 -48.13 -28.34
C ARG A 104 -57.77 -48.24 -27.58
N PRO A 105 -58.63 -47.18 -27.59
CA PRO A 105 -58.40 -45.75 -27.89
C PRO A 105 -58.77 -44.81 -26.71
N PRO A 106 -58.49 -43.49 -26.81
CA PRO A 106 -59.11 -42.48 -25.95
C PRO A 106 -60.39 -41.88 -26.56
N THR A 107 -61.45 -41.70 -25.77
CA THR A 107 -62.65 -40.92 -26.13
C THR A 107 -63.20 -40.14 -24.92
N THR A 108 -63.91 -39.03 -25.18
CA THR A 108 -64.54 -38.16 -24.17
C THR A 108 -66.07 -38.27 -24.20
N PRO A 109 -66.78 -37.77 -23.17
CA PRO A 109 -67.98 -36.97 -23.47
C PRO A 109 -68.31 -35.81 -22.48
N LYS A 110 -68.30 -34.57 -23.01
CA LYS A 110 -69.47 -33.64 -23.18
C LYS A 110 -70.38 -33.16 -22.02
N LYS A 111 -70.89 -31.91 -22.21
CA LYS A 111 -72.15 -31.28 -21.71
C LYS A 111 -72.19 -30.86 -20.22
N ASP A 112 -72.94 -29.86 -19.74
CA ASP A 112 -73.83 -28.75 -20.23
C ASP A 112 -73.90 -27.71 -19.05
N ALA A 113 -74.36 -26.44 -19.07
CA ALA A 113 -74.69 -25.35 -20.03
C ALA A 113 -74.58 -24.01 -19.19
N ALA A 114 -75.23 -22.83 -19.31
CA ALA A 114 -76.25 -22.17 -20.16
C ALA A 114 -76.12 -20.60 -19.99
N GLY A 115 -77.17 -19.80 -20.30
CA GLY A 115 -77.30 -18.34 -20.02
C GLY A 115 -78.79 -17.92 -19.96
N PRO A 116 -79.23 -16.63 -20.15
CA PRO A 116 -78.47 -15.40 -20.47
C PRO A 116 -78.96 -14.05 -19.82
N GLY A 117 -78.26 -12.93 -20.09
CA GLY A 117 -78.78 -11.52 -20.06
C GLY A 117 -78.60 -10.69 -18.76
N SER A 118 -78.66 -9.34 -18.75
CA SER A 118 -78.49 -8.32 -19.83
C SER A 118 -78.33 -6.87 -19.29
N ALA A 119 -77.61 -6.01 -20.03
CA ALA A 119 -77.74 -4.53 -20.16
C ALA A 119 -77.53 -3.52 -18.96
N GLN A 120 -76.35 -2.85 -18.98
CA GLN A 120 -76.13 -1.38 -19.08
C GLN A 120 -76.47 -0.33 -17.96
N LYS A 121 -75.56 0.67 -17.84
CA LYS A 121 -75.67 2.07 -17.31
C LYS A 121 -75.60 2.35 -15.78
N GLY A 122 -74.73 3.33 -15.43
CA GLY A 122 -75.00 4.34 -14.38
C GLY A 122 -74.07 4.33 -13.14
N PRO A 123 -73.42 5.46 -12.75
CA PRO A 123 -72.60 5.57 -11.55
C PRO A 123 -73.34 6.22 -10.36
N ARG A 124 -73.00 5.85 -9.11
CA ARG A 124 -73.35 6.64 -7.91
C ARG A 124 -72.40 6.43 -6.72
N ALA A 125 -72.33 7.43 -5.84
CA ALA A 125 -71.44 7.55 -4.68
C ALA A 125 -72.06 6.96 -3.37
N PRO A 126 -71.31 6.87 -2.25
CA PRO A 126 -71.67 6.01 -1.11
C PRO A 126 -72.63 6.65 -0.06
N PRO A 127 -73.26 5.83 0.81
CA PRO A 127 -74.07 6.26 1.95
C PRO A 127 -73.24 6.82 3.15
N PRO A 128 -73.88 7.44 4.17
CA PRO A 128 -73.26 8.57 4.89
C PRO A 128 -72.74 8.31 6.33
N ARG A 129 -72.40 9.42 7.01
CA ARG A 129 -71.61 9.58 8.25
C ARG A 129 -72.37 9.39 9.58
N ARG A 130 -71.54 9.22 10.64
CA ARG A 130 -71.65 9.74 12.03
C ARG A 130 -72.61 9.05 13.03
N GLY A 131 -72.00 8.40 14.01
CA GLY A 131 -72.39 8.38 15.43
C GLY A 131 -71.18 8.77 16.29
N SER A 132 -71.37 9.19 17.54
CA SER A 132 -70.31 9.85 18.35
C SER A 132 -70.14 9.28 19.76
N GLY A 133 -68.89 9.04 20.17
CA GLY A 133 -68.50 8.71 21.56
C GLY A 133 -67.00 8.94 21.75
N PRO A 134 -66.54 9.56 22.86
CA PRO A 134 -65.14 9.91 23.08
C PRO A 134 -64.40 8.92 24.01
N VAL A 135 -63.07 8.86 23.89
CA VAL A 135 -62.09 9.00 24.99
C VAL A 135 -60.69 8.98 24.36
N ALA A 136 -59.74 9.71 24.94
CA ALA A 136 -58.36 9.78 24.45
C ALA A 136 -57.49 8.67 25.03
N GLN A 137 -56.60 8.10 24.23
CA GLN A 137 -55.30 7.63 24.71
C GLN A 137 -54.20 7.88 23.67
N THR A 138 -53.04 8.28 24.17
CA THR A 138 -51.90 8.76 23.38
C THR A 138 -51.19 7.63 22.65
N GLY A 139 -51.12 7.73 21.32
CA GLY A 139 -50.33 6.87 20.45
C GLY A 139 -49.47 7.69 19.47
N SER A 140 -48.73 8.68 19.97
CA SER A 140 -47.84 9.48 19.14
C SER A 140 -46.69 8.62 18.61
N VAL A 141 -46.83 8.11 17.39
CA VAL A 141 -45.74 7.47 16.66
C VAL A 141 -44.70 8.54 16.38
N LEU A 142 -43.71 8.62 17.29
CA LEU A 142 -42.50 9.39 17.06
C LEU A 142 -41.80 8.77 15.85
N VAL A 143 -41.97 9.42 14.69
CA VAL A 143 -41.10 9.19 13.55
C VAL A 143 -39.73 9.66 13.99
N GLU A 144 -38.92 8.73 14.50
CA GLU A 144 -37.55 8.96 14.89
C GLU A 144 -36.80 9.40 13.63
N GLN A 145 -36.67 10.73 13.46
CA GLN A 145 -35.87 11.32 12.41
C GLN A 145 -34.43 10.89 12.68
N LYS A 146 -34.03 9.79 12.02
CA LYS A 146 -32.71 9.16 12.15
C LYS A 146 -31.67 10.15 11.66
N LYS A 147 -31.24 11.03 12.58
CA LYS A 147 -30.50 12.26 12.34
C LYS A 147 -29.35 11.93 11.40
N LYS A 148 -29.38 12.50 10.19
CA LYS A 148 -28.50 12.13 9.08
C LYS A 148 -27.06 12.28 9.58
N LYS A 149 -26.42 11.15 9.90
CA LYS A 149 -25.16 11.15 10.66
C LYS A 149 -24.09 11.79 9.79
N ASP A 150 -23.57 12.93 10.22
CA ASP A 150 -22.53 13.68 9.50
C ASP A 150 -21.40 12.72 9.11
N ASP A 151 -21.08 12.68 7.82
CA ASP A 151 -19.98 11.83 7.39
C ASP A 151 -18.66 12.45 7.88
N LYS A 152 -17.92 11.70 8.68
CA LYS A 152 -16.64 12.11 9.27
C LYS A 152 -15.45 11.80 8.36
N LYS A 153 -15.70 11.21 7.20
CA LYS A 153 -14.73 10.96 6.14
C LYS A 153 -14.38 12.25 5.39
N VAL A 154 -13.09 12.54 5.24
CA VAL A 154 -12.65 13.65 4.37
C VAL A 154 -13.00 13.33 2.93
N ALA A 155 -13.79 14.21 2.29
CA ALA A 155 -14.43 13.94 1.00
C ALA A 155 -13.45 13.54 -0.11
N VAL A 156 -12.29 14.20 -0.18
CA VAL A 156 -11.20 13.94 -1.14
C VAL A 156 -10.61 12.53 -1.01
N PHE A 157 -10.71 11.91 0.16
CA PHE A 157 -10.23 10.55 0.46
C PHE A 157 -11.38 9.54 0.61
N GLY A 158 -12.61 9.91 0.21
CA GLY A 158 -13.84 9.14 0.44
C GLY A 158 -13.79 7.69 -0.06
N HIS A 159 -13.04 7.42 -1.14
CA HIS A 159 -12.78 6.10 -1.71
C HIS A 159 -11.95 5.18 -0.79
N LEU A 160 -10.99 5.72 -0.03
CA LEU A 160 -10.12 4.93 0.84
C LEU A 160 -10.87 4.40 2.08
N TYR A 161 -11.84 5.17 2.58
CA TYR A 161 -12.73 4.75 3.67
C TYR A 161 -13.81 3.73 3.24
N GLY A 162 -13.65 3.07 2.08
CA GLY A 162 -14.49 1.94 1.65
C GLY A 162 -14.16 0.62 2.35
N GLN A 163 -12.93 0.47 2.86
CA GLN A 163 -12.49 -0.72 3.59
C GLN A 163 -12.80 -0.58 5.09
N GLN A 164 -13.73 -1.40 5.60
CA GLN A 164 -13.97 -1.51 7.03
C GLN A 164 -12.79 -2.24 7.67
N ARG A 165 -11.91 -1.49 8.37
CA ARG A 165 -10.90 -2.07 9.26
C ARG A 165 -11.59 -2.88 10.35
N ARG A 166 -11.12 -4.10 10.56
CA ARG A 166 -11.35 -4.84 11.82
C ARG A 166 -10.56 -4.17 12.94
N VAL A 167 -11.03 -4.32 14.17
CA VAL A 167 -10.36 -3.87 15.40
C VAL A 167 -10.22 -5.02 16.41
N THR A 168 -10.87 -6.16 16.15
CA THR A 168 -10.86 -7.34 17.01
C THR A 168 -10.91 -8.62 16.15
N VAL A 169 -10.56 -9.75 16.77
CA VAL A 169 -10.69 -11.11 16.20
C VAL A 169 -12.17 -11.54 16.05
N ALA A 170 -13.11 -10.83 16.69
CA ALA A 170 -14.53 -11.16 16.63
C ALA A 170 -15.07 -11.14 15.18
N GLY A 171 -15.87 -12.15 14.83
CA GLY A 171 -16.39 -12.32 13.48
C GLY A 171 -15.32 -12.68 12.42
N ALA A 172 -14.17 -13.21 12.81
CA ALA A 172 -13.33 -13.98 11.89
C ALA A 172 -14.08 -15.25 11.44
N THR A 173 -13.88 -15.71 10.20
CA THR A 173 -14.44 -17.00 9.76
C THR A 173 -13.63 -18.14 10.38
N LYS A 174 -14.27 -19.30 10.62
CA LYS A 174 -13.61 -20.49 11.19
C LYS A 174 -12.49 -21.06 10.30
N GLU A 175 -12.40 -20.60 9.06
CA GLU A 175 -11.33 -20.92 8.10
C GLU A 175 -10.01 -20.17 8.38
N VAL A 176 -10.03 -19.06 9.13
CA VAL A 176 -8.81 -18.26 9.32
C VAL A 176 -7.89 -18.94 10.33
N HIS A 177 -6.67 -19.24 9.88
CA HIS A 177 -5.68 -19.98 10.66
C HIS A 177 -5.17 -19.14 11.86
N PRO A 178 -4.94 -19.72 13.06
CA PRO A 178 -4.52 -18.94 14.24
C PRO A 178 -3.27 -18.07 14.06
N ALA A 179 -2.28 -18.51 13.27
CA ALA A 179 -1.10 -17.68 12.97
C ALA A 179 -1.45 -16.43 12.13
N ILE A 180 -2.49 -16.50 11.30
CA ILE A 180 -3.00 -15.39 10.49
C ILE A 180 -3.84 -14.44 11.36
N LEU A 181 -4.59 -14.97 12.34
CA LEU A 181 -5.29 -14.14 13.35
C LEU A 181 -4.30 -13.30 14.16
N ALA A 182 -3.23 -13.93 14.67
CA ALA A 182 -2.18 -13.26 15.45
C ALA A 182 -1.41 -12.22 14.62
N LEU A 183 -1.04 -12.56 13.37
CA LEU A 183 -0.42 -11.59 12.45
C LEU A 183 -1.35 -10.40 12.17
N GLY A 184 -2.66 -10.65 11.99
CA GLY A 184 -3.65 -9.60 11.80
C GLY A 184 -3.63 -8.56 12.94
N MET A 185 -3.55 -9.01 14.20
CA MET A 185 -3.40 -8.12 15.36
C MET A 185 -2.08 -7.34 15.31
N GLN A 186 -0.95 -8.03 15.09
CA GLN A 186 0.37 -7.39 15.00
C GLN A 186 0.51 -6.36 13.87
N LEU A 187 -0.31 -6.47 12.81
CA LEU A 187 -0.40 -5.49 11.73
C LEU A 187 -1.30 -4.29 12.08
N MET A 188 -2.37 -4.50 12.87
CA MET A 188 -3.27 -3.44 13.37
C MET A 188 -2.61 -2.61 14.45
N ASP A 189 -2.00 -3.25 15.44
CA ASP A 189 -1.37 -2.61 16.61
C ASP A 189 0.02 -2.01 16.30
N TYR A 190 0.33 -1.79 15.02
CA TYR A 190 1.59 -1.26 14.48
C TYR A 190 2.88 -1.95 14.96
N THR A 191 2.77 -3.14 15.57
CA THR A 191 3.90 -3.96 16.06
C THR A 191 4.81 -4.42 14.92
N ILE A 192 4.24 -4.68 13.74
CA ILE A 192 4.98 -4.99 12.51
C ILE A 192 4.69 -3.90 11.45
N CYS A 193 5.45 -2.80 11.53
CA CYS A 193 5.27 -1.62 10.67
C CYS A 193 5.90 -1.73 9.26
N GLY A 194 7.18 -2.13 9.20
CA GLY A 194 8.02 -1.96 8.01
C GLY A 194 7.59 -2.81 6.81
N SER A 195 7.67 -2.26 5.59
CA SER A 195 7.19 -2.93 4.36
C SER A 195 7.83 -4.32 4.16
N SER A 196 9.13 -4.47 4.42
CA SER A 196 9.88 -5.74 4.31
C SER A 196 9.52 -6.69 5.45
N ALA A 197 9.50 -6.22 6.71
CA ALA A 197 9.11 -7.00 7.88
C ALA A 197 7.67 -7.55 7.81
N ARG A 198 6.73 -6.74 7.30
CA ARG A 198 5.35 -7.17 7.00
C ARG A 198 5.30 -8.31 5.99
N CYS A 199 6.15 -8.26 4.97
CA CYS A 199 6.26 -9.32 3.96
C CYS A 199 6.79 -10.62 4.58
N VAL A 200 7.93 -10.57 5.28
CA VAL A 200 8.54 -11.73 5.97
C VAL A 200 7.54 -12.38 6.94
N ALA A 201 6.88 -11.60 7.79
CA ALA A 201 5.91 -12.12 8.75
C ALA A 201 4.69 -12.77 8.07
N THR A 202 4.26 -12.24 6.91
CA THR A 202 3.17 -12.82 6.11
C THR A 202 3.57 -14.16 5.49
N LEU A 203 4.77 -14.26 4.95
CA LEU A 203 5.29 -15.50 4.36
C LEU A 203 5.51 -16.59 5.43
N ILE A 204 6.07 -16.24 6.60
CA ILE A 204 6.20 -17.16 7.75
C ILE A 204 4.81 -17.62 8.25
N ALA A 205 3.81 -16.74 8.27
CA ALA A 205 2.45 -17.12 8.62
C ALA A 205 1.81 -18.05 7.57
N PHE A 206 2.03 -17.83 6.28
CA PHE A 206 1.58 -18.76 5.22
C PHE A 206 2.30 -20.10 5.25
N LYS A 207 3.59 -20.16 5.62
CA LYS A 207 4.31 -21.42 5.82
C LYS A 207 3.56 -22.31 6.81
N ARG A 208 3.20 -21.75 7.98
CA ARG A 208 2.36 -22.43 8.99
C ARG A 208 0.98 -22.83 8.48
N VAL A 209 0.36 -22.03 7.61
CA VAL A 209 -0.91 -22.39 6.96
C VAL A 209 -0.75 -23.60 6.02
N ILE A 210 0.35 -23.66 5.26
CA ILE A 210 0.65 -24.72 4.29
C ILE A 210 1.02 -26.02 5.02
N GLU A 211 1.80 -25.94 6.10
CA GLU A 211 2.13 -27.05 7.00
C GLU A 211 0.86 -27.68 7.60
N SER A 212 -0.09 -26.87 8.09
CA SER A 212 -1.34 -27.33 8.74
C SER A 212 -2.51 -27.63 7.79
N TYR A 213 -2.40 -27.26 6.51
CA TYR A 213 -3.45 -27.48 5.50
C TYR A 213 -3.59 -28.97 5.15
N THR A 214 -4.77 -29.40 4.68
CA THR A 214 -5.00 -30.75 4.14
C THR A 214 -5.91 -30.63 2.91
N THR A 215 -5.58 -31.30 1.80
CA THR A 215 -6.41 -31.22 0.58
C THR A 215 -7.72 -32.02 0.73
N PRO A 216 -8.90 -31.43 0.46
CA PRO A 216 -10.16 -32.16 0.49
C PRO A 216 -10.28 -33.12 -0.71
N MET A 217 -10.86 -34.29 -0.46
CA MET A 217 -11.03 -35.37 -1.44
C MET A 217 -11.67 -34.88 -2.74
N GLY A 218 -11.15 -35.36 -3.89
CA GLY A 218 -11.62 -34.98 -5.22
C GLY A 218 -11.10 -33.63 -5.74
N THR A 219 -10.15 -33.00 -5.05
CA THR A 219 -9.45 -31.80 -5.52
C THR A 219 -7.93 -31.97 -5.50
N SER A 220 -7.21 -31.21 -6.33
CA SER A 220 -5.75 -31.10 -6.26
C SER A 220 -5.33 -29.97 -5.33
N LEU A 221 -4.17 -30.12 -4.69
CA LEU A 221 -3.62 -29.14 -3.75
C LEU A 221 -3.54 -27.74 -4.37
N ALA A 222 -2.95 -27.61 -5.56
CA ALA A 222 -2.80 -26.33 -6.27
C ALA A 222 -4.13 -25.57 -6.44
N ARG A 223 -5.20 -26.29 -6.81
CA ARG A 223 -6.53 -25.72 -7.05
C ARG A 223 -7.20 -25.22 -5.78
N HIS A 224 -7.15 -26.00 -4.69
CA HIS A 224 -7.87 -25.67 -3.46
C HIS A 224 -7.07 -24.78 -2.50
N LEU A 225 -5.75 -24.98 -2.40
CA LEU A 225 -4.86 -24.16 -1.56
C LEU A 225 -4.89 -22.67 -1.97
N THR A 226 -4.97 -22.38 -3.27
CA THR A 226 -5.08 -21.00 -3.80
C THR A 226 -6.36 -20.30 -3.29
N THR A 227 -7.47 -21.04 -3.16
CA THR A 227 -8.73 -20.54 -2.58
C THR A 227 -8.60 -20.38 -1.07
N HIS A 228 -8.08 -21.39 -0.37
CA HIS A 228 -7.88 -21.35 1.08
C HIS A 228 -6.99 -20.18 1.53
N LEU A 229 -5.84 -19.96 0.86
CA LEU A 229 -4.99 -18.80 1.08
C LEU A 229 -5.69 -17.48 0.78
N SER A 230 -6.66 -17.45 -0.15
CA SER A 230 -7.42 -16.24 -0.44
C SER A 230 -8.36 -15.83 0.71
N SER A 231 -8.93 -16.79 1.47
CA SER A 231 -9.61 -16.48 2.74
C SER A 231 -8.65 -15.82 3.75
N GLN A 232 -7.42 -16.35 3.89
CA GLN A 232 -6.40 -15.77 4.78
C GLN A 232 -5.98 -14.35 4.37
N ILE A 233 -5.73 -14.14 3.07
CA ILE A 233 -5.35 -12.85 2.48
C ILE A 233 -6.46 -11.80 2.68
N THR A 234 -7.72 -12.19 2.50
CA THR A 234 -8.88 -11.30 2.73
C THR A 234 -9.05 -10.94 4.20
N TYR A 235 -8.77 -11.85 5.14
CA TYR A 235 -8.72 -11.48 6.56
C TYR A 235 -7.63 -10.43 6.83
N LEU A 236 -6.39 -10.68 6.37
CA LEU A 236 -5.27 -9.75 6.57
C LEU A 236 -5.53 -8.36 5.97
N SER A 237 -6.11 -8.27 4.77
CA SER A 237 -6.41 -6.98 4.14
C SER A 237 -7.53 -6.20 4.87
N THR A 238 -8.45 -6.89 5.55
CA THR A 238 -9.43 -6.24 6.46
C THR A 238 -8.85 -5.85 7.82
N CYS A 239 -7.71 -6.42 8.24
CA CYS A 239 -6.96 -5.93 9.40
C CYS A 239 -6.19 -4.67 9.03
N ARG A 240 -5.39 -4.73 7.96
CA ARG A 240 -4.65 -3.57 7.42
C ARG A 240 -4.40 -3.73 5.91
N PRO A 241 -4.55 -2.66 5.10
CA PRO A 241 -4.26 -2.72 3.66
C PRO A 241 -2.86 -3.23 3.37
N LEU A 242 -2.73 -4.22 2.48
CA LEU A 242 -1.48 -4.93 2.20
C LEU A 242 -0.41 -3.99 1.60
N SER A 243 0.85 -4.15 2.00
CA SER A 243 1.97 -3.45 1.37
C SER A 243 2.22 -3.98 -0.05
N ILE A 244 2.94 -3.20 -0.87
CA ILE A 244 3.33 -3.62 -2.22
C ILE A 244 4.19 -4.90 -2.17
N SER A 245 5.13 -4.98 -1.22
CA SER A 245 5.92 -6.19 -0.94
C SER A 245 5.06 -7.41 -0.61
N GLN A 246 4.06 -7.28 0.27
CA GLN A 246 3.10 -8.35 0.59
C GLN A 246 2.33 -8.78 -0.66
N GLY A 247 1.84 -7.82 -1.46
CA GLY A 247 1.09 -8.08 -2.69
C GLY A 247 1.92 -8.82 -3.75
N ASN A 248 3.17 -8.41 -3.95
CA ASN A 248 4.09 -9.02 -4.91
C ASN A 248 4.51 -10.44 -4.46
N ALA A 249 4.82 -10.64 -3.18
CA ALA A 249 5.13 -11.96 -2.63
C ALA A 249 3.91 -12.91 -2.67
N ILE A 250 2.69 -12.41 -2.41
CA ILE A 250 1.44 -13.17 -2.60
C ILE A 250 1.27 -13.58 -4.07
N ARG A 251 1.59 -12.71 -5.03
CA ARG A 251 1.53 -13.01 -6.47
C ARG A 251 2.53 -14.10 -6.84
N ALA A 252 3.78 -14.00 -6.38
CA ALA A 252 4.83 -14.97 -6.63
C ALA A 252 4.48 -16.36 -6.06
N LEU A 253 4.06 -16.43 -4.79
CA LEU A 253 3.61 -17.67 -4.15
C LEU A 253 2.41 -18.29 -4.87
N LYS A 254 1.43 -17.49 -5.31
CA LYS A 254 0.28 -18.00 -6.09
C LYS A 254 0.68 -18.52 -7.48
N LEU A 255 1.66 -17.91 -8.13
CA LEU A 255 2.21 -18.40 -9.40
C LEU A 255 2.92 -19.75 -9.20
N PHE A 256 3.75 -19.86 -8.17
CA PHE A 256 4.43 -21.11 -7.82
C PHE A 256 3.43 -22.23 -7.49
N ILE A 257 2.41 -21.97 -6.67
CA ILE A 257 1.33 -22.94 -6.37
C ILE A 257 0.62 -23.42 -7.65
N ALA A 258 0.40 -22.53 -8.63
CA ALA A 258 -0.25 -22.88 -9.89
C ALA A 258 0.65 -23.72 -10.83
N GLY A 259 1.97 -23.73 -10.62
CA GLY A 259 2.94 -24.54 -11.37
C GLY A 259 3.17 -25.96 -10.82
N ILE A 260 2.60 -26.31 -9.66
CA ILE A 260 2.76 -27.64 -9.07
C ILE A 260 1.98 -28.68 -9.89
N ASP A 261 2.69 -29.68 -10.42
CA ASP A 261 2.08 -30.81 -11.12
C ASP A 261 1.09 -31.58 -10.22
N PRO A 262 -0.19 -31.75 -10.64
CA PRO A 262 -1.18 -32.54 -9.92
C PRO A 262 -0.80 -34.00 -9.59
N SER A 263 0.22 -34.59 -10.22
CA SER A 263 0.73 -35.92 -9.82
C SER A 263 1.55 -35.91 -8.52
N THR A 264 2.04 -34.74 -8.10
CA THR A 264 2.93 -34.58 -6.94
C THR A 264 2.23 -34.94 -5.62
N PRO A 265 2.80 -35.84 -4.78
CA PRO A 265 2.26 -36.12 -3.45
C PRO A 265 2.18 -34.86 -2.56
N GLU A 266 1.10 -34.72 -1.80
CA GLU A 266 0.85 -33.53 -0.95
C GLU A 266 2.01 -33.20 -0.01
N ALA A 267 2.64 -34.21 0.61
CA ALA A 267 3.77 -34.01 1.51
C ALA A 267 4.97 -33.37 0.79
N SER A 268 5.34 -33.88 -0.38
CA SER A 268 6.43 -33.34 -1.21
C SER A 268 6.12 -31.93 -1.72
N ALA A 269 4.86 -31.68 -2.14
CA ALA A 269 4.41 -30.36 -2.56
C ALA A 269 4.46 -29.32 -1.43
N LYS A 270 4.08 -29.71 -0.20
CA LYS A 270 4.20 -28.87 1.00
C LYS A 270 5.65 -28.53 1.34
N ILE A 271 6.57 -29.50 1.26
CA ILE A 271 8.00 -29.28 1.51
C ILE A 271 8.55 -28.27 0.50
N SER A 272 8.31 -28.50 -0.80
CA SER A 272 8.77 -27.60 -1.87
C SER A 272 8.18 -26.18 -1.74
N LEU A 273 6.93 -26.04 -1.31
CA LEU A 273 6.32 -24.74 -0.98
C LEU A 273 6.99 -24.03 0.20
N CYS A 274 7.39 -24.79 1.23
CA CYS A 274 8.08 -24.26 2.40
C CYS A 274 9.51 -23.82 2.07
N GLU A 275 10.22 -24.61 1.26
CA GLU A 275 11.56 -24.29 0.75
C GLU A 275 11.52 -23.06 -0.17
N TYR A 276 10.54 -22.97 -1.07
CA TYR A 276 10.32 -21.79 -1.90
C TYR A 276 10.11 -20.52 -1.06
N ILE A 277 9.33 -20.59 0.01
CA ILE A 277 9.13 -19.47 0.95
C ILE A 277 10.44 -19.07 1.64
N ASP A 278 11.22 -20.04 2.14
CA ASP A 278 12.47 -19.77 2.85
C ASP A 278 13.55 -19.18 1.91
N SER A 279 13.65 -19.66 0.66
CA SER A 279 14.54 -19.10 -0.35
C SER A 279 14.09 -17.72 -0.82
N PHE A 280 12.78 -17.51 -1.02
CA PHE A 280 12.23 -16.20 -1.39
C PHE A 280 12.54 -15.12 -0.34
N ILE A 281 12.37 -15.43 0.95
CA ILE A 281 12.74 -14.52 2.06
C ILE A 281 14.25 -14.24 2.03
N ARG A 282 15.07 -15.28 1.83
CA ARG A 282 16.53 -15.18 1.83
C ARG A 282 17.04 -14.30 0.68
N GLU A 283 16.60 -14.56 -0.55
CA GLU A 283 17.09 -13.91 -1.75
C GLU A 283 16.50 -12.50 -1.93
N LYS A 284 15.17 -12.39 -1.91
CA LYS A 284 14.45 -11.15 -2.27
C LYS A 284 14.33 -10.14 -1.12
N ILE A 285 14.82 -10.49 0.08
CA ILE A 285 14.82 -9.61 1.25
C ILE A 285 16.19 -9.65 1.94
N THR A 286 16.60 -10.77 2.56
CA THR A 286 17.80 -10.78 3.42
C THR A 286 19.10 -10.47 2.68
N VAL A 287 19.34 -11.12 1.53
CA VAL A 287 20.53 -10.88 0.70
C VAL A 287 20.41 -9.56 -0.06
N ALA A 288 19.20 -9.19 -0.51
CA ALA A 288 18.95 -7.89 -1.12
C ALA A 288 19.29 -6.72 -0.16
N ASP A 289 18.82 -6.77 1.08
CA ASP A 289 19.14 -5.77 2.13
C ASP A 289 20.66 -5.70 2.40
N GLN A 290 21.40 -6.81 2.31
CA GLN A 290 22.87 -6.81 2.44
C GLN A 290 23.54 -6.08 1.26
N VAL A 291 23.25 -6.49 0.02
CA VAL A 291 23.83 -5.87 -1.19
C VAL A 291 23.49 -4.38 -1.31
N ILE A 292 22.27 -4.00 -0.92
CA ILE A 292 21.83 -2.60 -0.87
C ILE A 292 22.59 -1.84 0.22
N ALA A 293 22.73 -2.40 1.42
CA ALA A 293 23.47 -1.75 2.50
C ALA A 293 24.94 -1.54 2.14
N ASP A 294 25.61 -2.53 1.57
CA ASP A 294 27.00 -2.42 1.08
C ASP A 294 27.12 -1.32 0.01
N SER A 295 26.28 -1.38 -1.02
CA SER A 295 26.27 -0.43 -2.14
C SER A 295 25.93 1.00 -1.71
N ALA A 296 25.07 1.15 -0.71
CA ALA A 296 24.69 2.45 -0.14
C ALA A 296 25.75 2.99 0.84
N ALA A 297 26.39 2.13 1.63
CA ALA A 297 27.48 2.50 2.54
C ALA A 297 28.70 3.00 1.76
N GLN A 298 28.96 2.49 0.55
CA GLN A 298 29.98 3.02 -0.35
C GLN A 298 29.75 4.49 -0.75
N LYS A 299 28.49 4.99 -0.77
CA LYS A 299 28.18 6.40 -1.09
C LYS A 299 28.42 7.36 0.08
N VAL A 300 28.58 6.85 1.31
CA VAL A 300 28.93 7.63 2.49
C VAL A 300 30.43 7.98 2.47
N GLN A 301 30.76 9.22 2.83
CA GLN A 301 32.11 9.79 2.85
C GLN A 301 32.39 10.41 4.24
N ASP A 302 33.66 10.59 4.57
CA ASP A 302 34.04 11.28 5.82
C ASP A 302 33.68 12.76 5.74
N GLY A 303 33.18 13.30 6.85
CA GLY A 303 32.61 14.65 6.94
C GLY A 303 31.13 14.75 6.53
N ASP A 304 30.48 13.66 6.11
CA ASP A 304 29.07 13.70 5.71
C ASP A 304 28.12 14.09 6.86
N VAL A 305 27.04 14.77 6.46
CA VAL A 305 25.87 15.07 7.29
C VAL A 305 24.67 14.45 6.60
N ILE A 306 24.30 13.23 7.02
CA ILE A 306 23.26 12.44 6.37
C ILE A 306 21.89 12.77 6.97
N VAL A 307 20.98 13.28 6.15
CA VAL A 307 19.57 13.41 6.52
C VAL A 307 18.80 12.13 6.21
N THR A 308 17.92 11.71 7.11
CA THR A 308 16.95 10.63 6.87
C THR A 308 15.59 10.95 7.51
N PHE A 309 14.53 10.27 7.04
CA PHE A 309 13.16 10.49 7.50
C PHE A 309 12.57 9.25 8.20
N ALA A 310 11.89 9.47 9.32
CA ALA A 310 11.23 8.47 10.15
C ALA A 310 12.15 7.27 10.52
N GLY A 311 11.64 6.04 10.50
CA GLY A 311 12.39 4.82 10.83
C GLY A 311 12.43 3.82 9.68
N SER A 312 13.56 3.74 8.97
CA SER A 312 13.80 2.76 7.89
C SER A 312 14.81 1.69 8.30
N SER A 313 14.47 0.40 8.11
CA SER A 313 15.34 -0.73 8.45
C SER A 313 16.60 -0.79 7.59
N ILE A 314 16.44 -0.66 6.27
CA ILE A 314 17.57 -0.70 5.33
C ILE A 314 18.50 0.50 5.50
N VAL A 315 17.96 1.71 5.72
CA VAL A 315 18.80 2.88 6.00
C VAL A 315 19.53 2.73 7.34
N LYS A 316 18.90 2.14 8.38
CA LYS A 316 19.61 1.79 9.63
C LYS A 316 20.78 0.84 9.37
N GLN A 317 20.58 -0.18 8.54
CA GLN A 317 21.63 -1.14 8.19
C GLN A 317 22.78 -0.46 7.44
N THR A 318 22.48 0.36 6.42
CA THR A 318 23.45 1.19 5.69
C THR A 318 24.30 2.07 6.62
N LEU A 319 23.66 2.81 7.54
CA LEU A 319 24.34 3.74 8.44
C LEU A 319 25.22 3.00 9.47
N LEU A 320 24.72 1.92 10.06
CA LEU A 320 25.50 1.10 10.99
C LEU A 320 26.69 0.43 10.29
N LEU A 321 26.50 -0.06 9.05
CA LEU A 321 27.57 -0.63 8.24
C LEU A 321 28.65 0.41 7.89
N ALA A 322 28.25 1.60 7.42
CA ALA A 322 29.18 2.68 7.11
C ALA A 322 29.99 3.12 8.34
N HIS A 323 29.38 3.16 9.52
CA HIS A 323 30.07 3.45 10.78
C HIS A 323 31.04 2.33 11.18
N ASN A 324 30.63 1.06 11.04
CA ASN A 324 31.48 -0.09 11.32
C ASN A 324 32.65 -0.24 10.33
N GLN A 325 32.54 0.33 9.12
CA GLN A 325 33.64 0.52 8.16
C GLN A 325 34.60 1.67 8.56
N GLY A 326 34.38 2.32 9.70
CA GLY A 326 35.23 3.38 10.25
C GLY A 326 34.87 4.81 9.82
N LYS A 327 33.84 4.99 8.98
CA LYS A 327 33.52 6.30 8.38
C LYS A 327 33.03 7.31 9.42
N ARG A 328 33.46 8.56 9.27
CA ARG A 328 33.27 9.68 10.21
C ARG A 328 32.22 10.66 9.69
N PHE A 329 30.95 10.40 9.99
CA PHE A 329 29.81 11.22 9.59
C PHE A 329 28.83 11.40 10.77
N ARG A 330 27.89 12.36 10.64
CA ARG A 330 26.76 12.55 11.58
C ARG A 330 25.42 12.37 10.88
N VAL A 331 24.38 12.03 11.65
CA VAL A 331 23.03 11.73 11.13
C VAL A 331 22.01 12.72 11.66
N SER A 332 21.19 13.29 10.78
CA SER A 332 20.08 14.19 11.08
C SER A 332 18.76 13.47 10.77
N ILE A 333 18.04 13.06 11.82
CA ILE A 333 16.79 12.30 11.70
C ILE A 333 15.62 13.27 11.82
N ILE A 334 14.86 13.38 10.73
CA ILE A 334 13.60 14.14 10.68
C ILE A 334 12.45 13.17 10.94
N ASP A 335 11.60 13.46 11.92
CA ASP A 335 10.53 12.57 12.38
C ASP A 335 9.17 13.28 12.44
N SER A 336 8.08 12.50 12.49
CA SER A 336 6.71 13.03 12.36
C SER A 336 5.69 12.40 13.32
N ARG A 337 4.59 13.12 13.52
CA ARG A 337 3.40 12.61 14.20
C ARG A 337 2.60 11.70 13.25
N PRO A 338 1.84 10.70 13.75
CA PRO A 338 1.66 10.38 15.16
C PRO A 338 2.68 9.37 15.74
N LEU A 339 3.27 8.51 14.90
CA LEU A 339 3.98 7.31 15.35
C LEU A 339 5.43 7.54 15.83
N PHE A 340 6.10 8.65 15.44
CA PHE A 340 7.47 8.99 15.85
C PHE A 340 8.51 7.86 15.69
N GLU A 341 8.51 7.19 14.54
CA GLU A 341 9.37 6.02 14.28
C GLU A 341 10.87 6.37 14.31
N GLY A 342 11.22 7.62 13.97
CA GLY A 342 12.58 8.14 14.06
C GLY A 342 13.17 8.07 15.47
N LYS A 343 12.36 8.06 16.53
CA LYS A 343 12.85 7.87 17.92
C LYS A 343 13.52 6.52 18.15
N SER A 344 13.08 5.46 17.47
CA SER A 344 13.74 4.15 17.59
C SER A 344 15.05 4.12 16.79
N LEU A 345 15.05 4.71 15.59
CA LEU A 345 16.26 4.85 14.77
C LEU A 345 17.33 5.66 15.51
N ALA A 346 16.96 6.81 16.08
CA ALA A 346 17.86 7.68 16.83
C ALA A 346 18.50 6.97 18.01
N ARG A 347 17.69 6.23 18.79
CA ARG A 347 18.16 5.44 19.94
C ARG A 347 19.13 4.33 19.52
N ASP A 348 18.86 3.65 18.41
CA ASP A 348 19.69 2.55 17.94
C ASP A 348 21.03 3.05 17.38
N LEU A 349 21.04 4.14 16.59
CA LEU A 349 22.28 4.72 16.05
C LEU A 349 23.15 5.34 17.17
N ALA A 350 22.56 6.09 18.10
CA ALA A 350 23.29 6.71 19.21
C ALA A 350 23.92 5.66 20.15
N LYS A 351 23.26 4.52 20.39
CA LYS A 351 23.84 3.38 21.12
C LYS A 351 25.10 2.81 20.46
N CYS A 352 25.24 2.94 19.14
CA CYS A 352 26.40 2.50 18.39
C CYS A 352 27.51 3.57 18.29
N GLY A 353 27.36 4.73 18.95
CA GLY A 353 28.38 5.78 19.00
C GLY A 353 28.35 6.79 17.85
N LEU A 354 27.33 6.75 16.98
CA LEU A 354 27.10 7.79 15.98
C LEU A 354 26.63 9.10 16.60
N ASP A 355 27.07 10.24 16.04
CA ASP A 355 26.47 11.54 16.31
C ASP A 355 25.10 11.63 15.61
N VAL A 356 24.06 11.93 16.39
CA VAL A 356 22.66 11.88 15.96
C VAL A 356 21.91 13.13 16.43
N GLN A 357 21.61 14.01 15.48
CA GLN A 357 20.62 15.06 15.65
C GLN A 357 19.22 14.51 15.40
N TYR A 358 18.30 14.72 16.34
CA TYR A 358 16.87 14.42 16.15
C TYR A 358 16.09 15.73 15.97
N SER A 359 15.17 15.76 15.02
CA SER A 359 14.35 16.94 14.71
C SER A 359 12.97 16.51 14.20
N LEU A 360 11.97 17.37 14.34
CA LEU A 360 10.62 17.12 13.82
C LEU A 360 10.43 17.80 12.46
N VAL A 361 9.50 17.31 11.65
CA VAL A 361 9.26 17.79 10.27
C VAL A 361 9.04 19.30 10.14
N HIS A 362 8.54 19.98 11.17
CA HIS A 362 8.39 21.45 11.19
C HIS A 362 9.71 22.22 11.38
N ALA A 363 10.83 21.54 11.62
CA ALA A 363 12.19 22.10 11.65
C ALA A 363 13.03 21.70 10.42
N ILE A 364 12.39 21.16 9.37
CA ILE A 364 13.02 20.63 8.15
C ILE A 364 14.07 21.56 7.51
N THR A 365 13.75 22.84 7.33
CA THR A 365 14.66 23.84 6.72
C THR A 365 15.93 24.04 7.54
N HIS A 366 15.87 23.86 8.86
CA HIS A 366 17.05 23.90 9.73
C HIS A 366 17.81 22.57 9.69
N ALA A 367 17.10 21.44 9.75
CA ALA A 367 17.70 20.09 9.74
C ALA A 367 18.43 19.75 8.42
N ILE A 368 18.04 20.38 7.30
CA ILE A 368 18.64 20.21 5.97
C ILE A 368 19.76 21.24 5.70
N LYS A 369 19.86 22.34 6.47
CA LYS A 369 20.83 23.44 6.25
C LYS A 369 22.29 22.96 6.17
N ASP A 370 22.66 21.97 6.98
CA ASP A 370 24.01 21.43 7.05
C ASP A 370 24.15 20.11 6.27
N ALA A 371 23.08 19.59 5.66
CA ALA A 371 23.06 18.26 5.07
C ALA A 371 23.87 18.19 3.77
N THR A 372 24.61 17.09 3.60
CA THR A 372 25.44 16.79 2.42
C THR A 372 24.84 15.69 1.53
N LYS A 373 24.08 14.75 2.13
CA LYS A 373 23.38 13.66 1.44
C LYS A 373 22.06 13.34 2.16
N VAL A 374 21.04 12.90 1.41
CA VAL A 374 19.76 12.41 1.97
C VAL A 374 19.62 10.93 1.68
N PHE A 375 19.32 10.11 2.69
CA PHE A 375 19.05 8.68 2.55
C PHE A 375 17.61 8.35 2.99
N LEU A 376 16.82 7.80 2.07
CA LEU A 376 15.41 7.47 2.26
C LEU A 376 15.17 5.96 2.08
N GLY A 377 14.25 5.40 2.86
CA GLY A 377 13.73 4.04 2.63
C GLY A 377 12.44 4.09 1.83
N ALA A 378 12.29 3.23 0.82
CA ALA A 378 11.03 3.09 0.09
C ALA A 378 10.06 2.11 0.77
N HIS A 379 8.76 2.42 0.72
CA HIS A 379 7.72 1.40 0.83
C HIS A 379 7.48 0.73 -0.53
N ALA A 380 7.51 1.51 -1.61
CA ALA A 380 7.49 1.08 -3.01
C ALA A 380 8.12 2.10 -3.95
N MET A 381 8.52 1.65 -5.16
CA MET A 381 8.81 2.52 -6.30
C MET A 381 7.77 2.27 -7.40
N THR A 382 7.15 3.33 -7.92
CA THR A 382 6.15 3.26 -8.99
C THR A 382 6.79 3.31 -10.37
N SER A 383 6.08 2.82 -11.39
CA SER A 383 6.64 2.70 -12.75
C SER A 383 6.89 4.03 -13.49
N ASN A 384 6.48 5.17 -12.93
CA ASN A 384 6.90 6.51 -13.34
C ASN A 384 8.15 7.02 -12.58
N GLY A 385 8.86 6.15 -11.84
CA GLY A 385 10.01 6.52 -11.02
C GLY A 385 9.66 7.20 -9.69
N GLY A 386 8.37 7.35 -9.37
CA GLY A 386 7.93 7.95 -8.11
C GLY A 386 8.30 7.10 -6.89
N LEU A 387 8.77 7.75 -5.83
CA LEU A 387 9.01 7.11 -4.54
C LEU A 387 7.73 7.17 -3.71
N TYR A 388 7.17 6.00 -3.37
CA TYR A 388 6.06 5.88 -2.43
C TYR A 388 6.62 5.48 -1.05
N SER A 389 6.54 6.39 -0.09
CA SER A 389 7.04 6.16 1.28
C SER A 389 6.22 6.95 2.31
N ARG A 390 6.68 7.08 3.55
CA ARG A 390 5.88 7.59 4.67
C ARG A 390 5.60 9.09 4.53
N VAL A 391 4.40 9.52 4.90
CA VAL A 391 3.98 10.93 4.77
C VAL A 391 5.00 11.89 5.39
N GLY A 392 5.49 12.83 4.58
CA GLY A 392 6.61 13.71 4.88
C GLY A 392 7.92 13.35 4.16
N THR A 393 8.01 12.18 3.51
CA THR A 393 9.17 11.81 2.69
C THR A 393 9.32 12.77 1.50
N ALA A 394 8.22 13.13 0.84
CA ALA A 394 8.23 14.10 -0.24
C ALA A 394 8.72 15.48 0.23
N LEU A 395 8.32 15.92 1.42
CA LEU A 395 8.80 17.20 1.98
C LEU A 395 10.32 17.20 2.17
N VAL A 396 10.91 16.09 2.65
CA VAL A 396 12.36 15.95 2.83
C VAL A 396 13.11 15.94 1.50
N ALA A 397 12.61 15.23 0.48
CA ALA A 397 13.22 15.21 -0.84
C ALA A 397 13.13 16.58 -1.56
N MET A 398 11.96 17.22 -1.55
CA MET A 398 11.76 18.55 -2.15
C MET A 398 12.62 19.61 -1.46
N SER A 399 12.63 19.66 -0.13
CA SER A 399 13.46 20.61 0.64
C SER A 399 14.97 20.41 0.48
N ALA A 400 15.41 19.22 0.04
CA ALA A 400 16.81 18.91 -0.23
C ALA A 400 17.27 19.40 -1.61
N LYS A 401 16.35 19.48 -2.59
CA LYS A 401 16.58 20.03 -3.93
C LYS A 401 16.35 21.54 -3.99
N GLU A 402 15.24 22.04 -3.44
CA GLU A 402 14.81 23.45 -3.47
C GLU A 402 15.57 24.34 -2.46
N ARG A 403 16.86 24.04 -2.25
CA ARG A 403 17.71 24.65 -1.24
C ARG A 403 18.09 26.07 -1.67
N ALA A 404 17.79 27.07 -0.84
CA ALA A 404 18.03 28.49 -1.12
C ALA A 404 19.50 28.88 -1.43
N SER A 405 20.47 27.99 -1.21
CA SER A 405 21.87 28.17 -1.58
C SER A 405 22.24 27.67 -2.98
N GLY A 406 21.28 27.18 -3.79
CA GLY A 406 21.49 26.74 -5.18
C GLY A 406 22.29 25.44 -5.35
N VAL A 407 22.70 24.80 -4.25
CA VAL A 407 23.38 23.50 -4.24
C VAL A 407 22.35 22.44 -3.89
N GLU A 408 21.98 21.61 -4.86
CA GLU A 408 21.13 20.44 -4.65
C GLU A 408 21.83 19.40 -3.77
N ILE A 409 21.13 18.88 -2.77
CA ILE A 409 21.59 17.73 -2.00
C ILE A 409 21.14 16.44 -2.72
N PRO A 410 22.03 15.46 -2.96
CA PRO A 410 21.63 14.19 -3.57
C PRO A 410 20.69 13.39 -2.68
N VAL A 411 19.56 12.98 -3.26
CA VAL A 411 18.51 12.15 -2.63
C VAL A 411 18.67 10.71 -3.09
N ILE A 412 19.14 9.87 -2.16
CA ILE A 412 19.45 8.45 -2.37
C ILE A 412 18.36 7.60 -1.70
N VAL A 413 17.71 6.74 -2.48
CA VAL A 413 16.65 5.84 -2.04
C VAL A 413 17.17 4.41 -1.97
N CYS A 414 17.09 3.78 -0.81
CA CYS A 414 17.33 2.35 -0.64
C CYS A 414 16.02 1.57 -0.84
N CYS A 415 15.98 0.65 -1.80
CA CYS A 415 14.78 -0.12 -2.15
C CYS A 415 15.10 -1.49 -2.77
N GLU A 416 14.60 -2.56 -2.16
CA GLU A 416 14.61 -3.93 -2.69
C GLU A 416 13.68 -4.04 -3.92
N THR A 417 14.07 -4.76 -4.98
CA THR A 417 13.26 -4.85 -6.21
C THR A 417 11.87 -5.43 -5.99
N ILE A 418 11.67 -6.26 -4.95
CA ILE A 418 10.37 -6.81 -4.58
C ILE A 418 9.32 -5.75 -4.17
N LYS A 419 9.75 -4.50 -3.92
CA LYS A 419 8.87 -3.35 -3.64
C LYS A 419 8.49 -2.54 -4.89
N PHE A 420 9.00 -2.88 -6.08
CA PHE A 420 8.64 -2.18 -7.32
C PHE A 420 7.19 -2.51 -7.74
N THR A 421 6.57 -1.67 -8.57
CA THR A 421 5.20 -1.93 -9.06
C THR A 421 4.90 -1.30 -10.42
N ASP A 422 4.09 -1.99 -11.22
CA ASP A 422 3.49 -1.47 -12.47
C ASP A 422 2.50 -0.32 -12.23
N ARG A 423 2.09 -0.08 -10.97
CA ARG A 423 1.24 1.05 -10.63
C ARG A 423 1.99 2.36 -10.85
N VAL A 424 1.24 3.35 -11.34
CA VAL A 424 1.63 4.76 -11.41
C VAL A 424 0.76 5.52 -10.43
N ALA A 425 1.38 6.39 -9.63
CA ALA A 425 0.69 7.38 -8.82
C ALA A 425 1.11 8.77 -9.29
N LEU A 426 0.12 9.65 -9.47
CA LEU A 426 0.31 11.05 -9.87
C LEU A 426 0.09 12.01 -8.68
N ASP A 427 -0.52 11.51 -7.61
CA ASP A 427 -0.82 12.23 -6.38
C ASP A 427 -0.71 11.27 -5.17
N SER A 428 -0.80 11.82 -3.96
CA SER A 428 -0.80 11.06 -2.70
C SER A 428 -2.23 10.70 -2.20
N ILE A 429 -3.23 10.71 -3.08
CA ILE A 429 -4.66 10.68 -2.74
C ILE A 429 -5.34 9.41 -3.29
N VAL A 430 -5.12 9.07 -4.57
CA VAL A 430 -5.80 7.97 -5.26
C VAL A 430 -5.43 6.60 -4.65
N VAL A 431 -4.17 6.42 -4.23
CA VAL A 431 -3.69 5.21 -3.56
C VAL A 431 -2.93 5.59 -2.29
N ASN A 432 -3.55 5.37 -1.12
CA ASN A 432 -2.92 5.61 0.19
C ASN A 432 -3.52 4.68 1.26
N GLU A 433 -2.91 4.60 2.44
CA GLU A 433 -3.45 3.94 3.63
C GLU A 433 -3.94 5.00 4.63
N ILE A 434 -5.24 5.01 4.95
CA ILE A 434 -5.81 5.79 6.07
C ILE A 434 -5.62 5.00 7.37
N ALA A 435 -4.89 5.57 8.33
CA ALA A 435 -4.74 5.08 9.70
C ALA A 435 -5.83 5.65 10.63
N ASP A 436 -5.85 5.31 11.93
CA ASP A 436 -6.88 5.87 12.82
C ASP A 436 -6.63 7.35 13.07
N ALA A 437 -7.67 8.16 12.89
CA ALA A 437 -7.66 9.57 13.22
C ALA A 437 -7.42 9.83 14.72
N ASN A 438 -7.75 8.88 15.60
CA ASN A 438 -7.52 9.02 17.04
C ASN A 438 -6.03 8.99 17.41
N GLU A 439 -5.14 8.45 16.57
CA GLU A 439 -3.68 8.53 16.74
C GLU A 439 -3.17 9.98 16.72
N LEU A 440 -3.92 10.90 16.10
CA LEU A 440 -3.60 12.33 16.05
C LEU A 440 -3.92 13.05 17.36
N LEU A 441 -4.61 12.40 18.30
CA LEU A 441 -4.84 12.93 19.64
C LEU A 441 -3.53 12.86 20.46
N PRO A 442 -3.11 13.94 21.15
CA PRO A 442 -1.95 13.90 22.03
C PRO A 442 -2.19 12.94 23.21
N MET A 443 -1.37 11.89 23.29
CA MET A 443 -1.38 10.85 24.34
C MET A 443 -0.95 11.37 25.73
N SER A 444 -0.32 12.54 25.78
CA SER A 444 -0.05 13.29 27.01
C SER A 444 -0.46 14.75 26.81
N THR A 445 -0.95 15.39 27.86
CA THR A 445 -1.18 16.84 27.87
C THR A 445 0.13 17.54 27.50
N PRO A 446 0.12 18.52 26.57
CA PRO A 446 1.26 19.42 26.44
C PRO A 446 1.45 20.12 27.80
N VAL A 447 2.68 20.16 28.29
CA VAL A 447 3.03 21.06 29.41
C VAL A 447 2.72 22.46 28.91
N SER A 448 1.77 23.13 29.59
CA SER A 448 1.25 24.39 29.08
C SER A 448 2.32 25.47 29.18
N LEU A 449 2.91 25.83 28.04
CA LEU A 449 3.72 27.04 27.87
C LEU A 449 2.82 28.29 27.76
N ALA A 450 1.63 28.25 28.37
CA ALA A 450 0.82 29.44 28.55
C ALA A 450 1.55 30.40 29.48
N VAL A 451 1.79 31.61 28.97
CA VAL A 451 1.93 32.79 29.85
C VAL A 451 0.69 32.80 30.75
N PRO A 452 0.82 32.96 32.08
CA PRO A 452 -0.32 33.03 32.98
C PRO A 452 -1.33 34.08 32.50
N ASP A 453 -2.62 33.76 32.57
CA ASP A 453 -3.67 34.72 32.29
C ASP A 453 -3.55 35.87 33.31
N PRO A 454 -3.59 37.16 32.91
CA PRO A 454 -3.56 38.27 33.85
C PRO A 454 -4.72 38.29 34.87
N ALA A 455 -5.71 37.40 34.75
CA ALA A 455 -6.69 37.10 35.79
C ALA A 455 -6.13 36.30 36.99
N ASP A 456 -5.09 35.47 36.81
CA ASP A 456 -4.50 34.60 37.85
C ASP A 456 -3.55 35.35 38.81
N VAL A 457 -3.80 36.64 39.07
CA VAL A 457 -3.04 37.43 40.06
C VAL A 457 -3.43 36.98 41.47
N TYR A 458 -2.54 36.20 42.10
CA TYR A 458 -2.66 35.81 43.50
C TYR A 458 -2.73 37.03 44.42
N VAL A 459 -3.92 37.29 44.97
CA VAL A 459 -4.13 38.27 46.04
C VAL A 459 -3.90 37.56 47.38
N PRO A 460 -2.84 37.89 48.15
CA PRO A 460 -2.63 37.28 49.46
C PRO A 460 -3.73 37.72 50.45
N PRO A 461 -4.20 36.82 51.34
CA PRO A 461 -5.18 37.18 52.38
C PRO A 461 -4.57 38.16 53.41
N PRO A 462 -5.39 39.01 54.03
CA PRO A 462 -4.93 39.95 55.05
C PRO A 462 -4.44 39.22 56.33
N PRO A 463 -3.50 39.80 57.09
CA PRO A 463 -2.90 39.15 58.24
C PRO A 463 -3.85 39.11 59.45
N GLU A 464 -4.39 37.93 59.75
CA GLU A 464 -5.06 37.67 61.02
C GLU A 464 -4.08 37.74 62.20
N ASN A 465 -4.60 38.12 63.37
CA ASN A 465 -3.77 38.65 64.45
C ASN A 465 -4.09 37.97 65.80
N LYS A 466 -3.03 37.48 66.47
CA LYS A 466 -2.92 36.97 67.86
C LYS A 466 -3.11 35.46 68.13
N LYS A 467 -2.04 34.92 68.74
CA LYS A 467 -2.02 34.06 69.95
C LYS A 467 -2.84 32.76 69.98
N GLY A 468 -2.12 31.64 69.99
CA GLY A 468 -2.60 30.35 70.50
C GLY A 468 -1.62 29.25 70.14
N GLY A 469 -0.85 28.73 71.10
CA GLY A 469 0.22 27.78 70.81
C GLY A 469 -0.25 26.34 70.75
N ASN A 470 -0.12 25.68 69.60
CA ASN A 470 0.19 24.26 69.55
C ASN A 470 1.00 23.92 68.28
N ARG A 471 1.83 22.86 68.31
CA ARG A 471 2.68 22.49 67.16
C ARG A 471 1.95 21.51 66.22
N THR A 472 1.67 21.94 65.00
CA THR A 472 1.38 21.06 63.85
C THR A 472 2.60 20.98 62.90
N PRO A 473 2.72 19.93 62.06
CA PRO A 473 3.83 19.77 61.13
C PRO A 473 3.90 20.88 60.07
N ALA A 474 5.07 21.05 59.45
CA ALA A 474 5.26 21.98 58.34
C ALA A 474 4.36 21.61 57.14
N PRO A 475 3.85 22.61 56.38
CA PRO A 475 3.03 22.34 55.20
C PRO A 475 3.86 21.64 54.12
N GLU A 476 3.28 20.58 53.53
CA GLU A 476 3.81 19.97 52.32
C GLU A 476 3.80 20.98 51.15
N PRO A 477 4.73 20.88 50.18
CA PRO A 477 4.72 21.76 49.02
C PRO A 477 3.40 21.61 48.24
N PRO A 478 2.84 22.70 47.69
CA PRO A 478 1.51 22.68 47.10
C PRO A 478 1.44 21.72 45.92
N VAL A 479 0.62 20.66 46.06
CA VAL A 479 0.30 19.74 44.98
C VAL A 479 -0.47 20.52 43.91
N ILE A 480 0.23 20.87 42.83
CA ILE A 480 -0.39 21.52 41.67
C ILE A 480 -1.48 20.58 41.16
N PRO A 481 -2.76 20.99 41.11
CA PRO A 481 -3.83 20.13 40.67
C PRO A 481 -3.69 19.88 39.17
N HIS A 482 -3.14 18.72 38.80
CA HIS A 482 -3.16 18.21 37.44
C HIS A 482 -4.62 17.97 37.02
N LYS A 483 -5.27 19.02 36.51
CA LYS A 483 -6.50 18.90 35.73
C LYS A 483 -6.17 17.96 34.57
N ASN A 484 -6.81 16.79 34.55
CA ASN A 484 -6.85 15.90 33.40
C ASN A 484 -7.65 16.58 32.28
N SER A 485 -7.06 17.58 31.62
CA SER A 485 -7.59 18.19 30.41
C SER A 485 -7.50 17.15 29.29
N SER A 486 -8.64 16.52 29.02
CA SER A 486 -8.82 15.72 27.81
C SER A 486 -8.40 16.53 26.59
N SER A 487 -7.81 15.86 25.59
CA SER A 487 -7.39 16.53 24.36
C SER A 487 -8.53 17.41 23.81
N PRO A 488 -8.26 18.65 23.36
CA PRO A 488 -9.27 19.51 22.74
C PRO A 488 -10.01 18.86 21.56
N LEU A 489 -9.41 17.83 20.95
CA LEU A 489 -9.97 17.07 19.84
C LEU A 489 -10.60 15.72 20.26
N ALA A 490 -10.62 15.35 21.55
CA ALA A 490 -11.11 14.04 22.02
C ALA A 490 -12.56 13.75 21.59
N ASN A 491 -13.41 14.78 21.51
CA ASN A 491 -14.82 14.67 21.12
C ASN A 491 -15.08 14.94 19.62
N TRP A 492 -14.05 14.90 18.75
CA TRP A 492 -14.16 15.31 17.34
C TRP A 492 -15.27 14.61 16.53
N HIS A 493 -15.57 13.35 16.88
CA HIS A 493 -16.67 12.59 16.29
C HIS A 493 -18.05 13.27 16.47
N ASN A 494 -18.24 14.04 17.55
CA ASN A 494 -19.49 14.70 17.91
C ASN A 494 -19.53 16.19 17.50
N THR A 495 -18.37 16.83 17.33
CA THR A 495 -18.27 18.23 16.90
C THR A 495 -18.71 18.38 15.44
N PRO A 496 -19.74 19.18 15.10
CA PRO A 496 -20.14 19.39 13.71
C PRO A 496 -19.02 20.08 12.91
N ASN A 497 -18.99 19.87 11.59
CA ASN A 497 -17.98 20.38 10.64
C ASN A 497 -16.50 19.99 10.90
N LEU A 498 -16.18 19.34 12.03
CA LEU A 498 -14.84 18.80 12.30
C LEU A 498 -14.68 17.39 11.72
N GLN A 499 -13.56 17.18 11.03
CA GLN A 499 -13.07 15.90 10.50
C GLN A 499 -11.57 15.80 10.78
N LEU A 500 -11.04 14.57 10.91
CA LEU A 500 -9.61 14.29 11.09
C LEU A 500 -9.13 13.31 10.03
N LEU A 501 -7.88 13.46 9.61
CA LEU A 501 -7.27 12.68 8.52
C LEU A 501 -5.84 12.26 8.89
N ASN A 502 -5.61 10.96 8.95
CA ASN A 502 -4.29 10.35 9.19
C ASN A 502 -3.92 9.50 7.96
N ILE A 503 -3.20 10.09 7.00
CA ILE A 503 -2.62 9.37 5.86
C ILE A 503 -1.25 8.81 6.26
N MET A 504 -0.92 7.59 5.83
CA MET A 504 0.33 6.94 6.22
C MET A 504 1.50 7.19 5.24
N TYR A 505 1.18 7.48 3.98
CA TYR A 505 2.15 7.53 2.88
C TYR A 505 2.03 8.82 2.06
N ASP A 506 3.08 9.15 1.31
CA ASP A 506 3.10 10.15 0.24
C ASP A 506 3.84 9.61 -1.00
N VAL A 507 3.69 10.34 -2.11
CA VAL A 507 4.39 10.12 -3.38
C VAL A 507 5.34 11.28 -3.61
N THR A 508 6.63 10.99 -3.64
CA THR A 508 7.67 11.93 -4.08
C THR A 508 7.82 11.81 -5.61
N PRO A 509 7.74 12.90 -6.38
CA PRO A 509 7.99 12.87 -7.83
C PRO A 509 9.43 12.45 -8.15
N ALA A 510 9.62 11.82 -9.32
CA ALA A 510 10.91 11.24 -9.73
C ALA A 510 12.04 12.26 -9.88
N GLU A 511 11.73 13.54 -10.16
CA GLU A 511 12.69 14.63 -10.30
C GLU A 511 13.40 15.00 -8.98
N TYR A 512 12.80 14.67 -7.83
CA TYR A 512 13.38 14.88 -6.51
C TYR A 512 14.16 13.65 -6.00
N VAL A 513 14.49 12.68 -6.87
CA VAL A 513 15.24 11.47 -6.51
C VAL A 513 16.39 11.26 -7.51
N ASP A 514 17.63 11.32 -7.03
CA ASP A 514 18.82 11.15 -7.88
C ASP A 514 19.15 9.68 -8.16
N MET A 515 18.97 8.82 -7.15
CA MET A 515 19.48 7.46 -7.18
C MET A 515 18.61 6.49 -6.39
N VAL A 516 18.25 5.37 -7.01
CA VAL A 516 17.61 4.22 -6.37
C VAL A 516 18.67 3.11 -6.27
N ILE A 517 19.08 2.77 -5.06
CA ILE A 517 20.01 1.67 -4.79
C ILE A 517 19.20 0.40 -4.50
N THR A 518 19.45 -0.61 -5.33
CA THR A 518 18.81 -1.92 -5.35
C THR A 518 19.87 -3.02 -5.28
N GLU A 519 19.44 -4.27 -5.08
CA GLU A 519 20.29 -5.46 -5.21
C GLU A 519 20.80 -5.69 -6.65
N MET A 520 20.18 -5.02 -7.65
CA MET A 520 20.63 -4.96 -9.04
C MET A 520 21.62 -3.80 -9.30
N GLY A 521 22.01 -3.05 -8.27
CA GLY A 521 22.92 -1.91 -8.34
C GLY A 521 22.25 -0.53 -8.16
N SER A 522 23.01 0.52 -8.47
CA SER A 522 22.54 1.91 -8.45
C SER A 522 21.85 2.27 -9.76
N LEU A 523 20.60 2.75 -9.70
CA LEU A 523 19.73 3.02 -10.85
C LEU A 523 19.18 4.46 -10.79
N PRO A 524 18.95 5.13 -11.94
CA PRO A 524 18.08 6.31 -11.97
C PRO A 524 16.61 5.88 -11.79
N PRO A 525 15.71 6.74 -11.27
CA PRO A 525 14.30 6.39 -11.07
C PRO A 525 13.58 5.94 -12.34
N SER A 526 13.98 6.47 -13.50
CA SER A 526 13.47 6.09 -14.82
C SER A 526 13.75 4.64 -15.23
N ALA A 527 14.71 3.95 -14.59
CA ALA A 527 15.01 2.55 -14.85
C ALA A 527 14.16 1.55 -14.03
N VAL A 528 13.42 2.02 -13.01
CA VAL A 528 12.51 1.20 -12.19
C VAL A 528 11.58 0.30 -13.02
N PRO A 529 10.83 0.78 -14.04
CA PRO A 529 9.96 -0.09 -14.85
C PRO A 529 10.72 -1.10 -15.72
N ILE A 530 11.99 -0.84 -16.06
CA ILE A 530 12.83 -1.78 -16.82
C ILE A 530 13.20 -2.95 -15.91
N VAL A 531 13.72 -2.66 -14.70
CA VAL A 531 14.11 -3.67 -13.72
C VAL A 531 12.89 -4.42 -13.15
N HIS A 532 11.75 -3.75 -12.96
CA HIS A 532 10.49 -4.44 -12.59
C HIS A 532 10.10 -5.50 -13.63
N ARG A 533 10.22 -5.19 -14.93
CA ARG A 533 9.96 -6.15 -16.01
C ARG A 533 11.00 -7.27 -16.07
N MET A 534 12.27 -7.00 -15.77
CA MET A 534 13.29 -8.06 -15.67
C MET A 534 12.97 -9.02 -14.51
N VAL A 535 12.66 -8.49 -13.32
CA VAL A 535 12.41 -9.29 -12.10
C VAL A 535 11.05 -10.00 -12.11
N THR A 536 10.10 -9.61 -12.97
CA THR A 536 8.73 -10.18 -13.03
C THR A 536 8.48 -11.09 -14.25
N ASN A 537 9.39 -11.14 -15.21
CA ASN A 537 9.34 -12.07 -16.35
C ASN A 537 10.44 -13.16 -16.30
N LEU A 538 11.15 -13.24 -15.17
CA LEU A 538 12.02 -14.34 -14.75
C LEU A 538 11.31 -15.12 -13.64
#